data_AF-A0A1Z9B665-F1
#
_entry.id   AF-A0A1Z9B665-F1
#
_cell.length_a   1.000
_cell.length_b   1.000
_cell.length_c   1.000
_cell.angle_alpha   90.00
_cell.angle_beta   90.00
_cell.angle_gamma   90.00
#
_symmetry.space_group_name_H-M   'P 1'
#
loop_
_entity.id
_entity.type
_entity.pdbx_description
1 polymer ?
#
loop_
_entity_poly.entity_id
_entity_poly.type
_entity_poly.pdbx_seq_one_letter_code
_entity_poly.pdbx_strand_id
1 'polypeptide(L)'
;MPEVDIIINNREHKIACSPGEENRVKELAALLNEEVSNIVNTIGQIGDVKLMVLAAITILDKNQDIIDEAVKDIDNSSKKLEAIFSKIEKNI
;
A
#
# COMPACT_ATOMS: atom_id res chain seq x y z
N MET A 1 -8.95 -19.33 15.65
CA MET A 1 -8.42 -18.27 14.78
C MET A 1 -9.55 -17.29 14.57
N PRO A 2 -9.42 -16.02 14.94
CA PRO A 2 -10.48 -15.04 14.73
C PRO A 2 -10.73 -14.80 13.24
N GLU A 3 -11.95 -14.37 12.93
CA GLU A 3 -12.40 -14.02 11.59
C GLU A 3 -13.00 -12.63 11.61
N VAL A 4 -12.88 -11.95 10.48
CA VAL A 4 -13.44 -10.62 10.26
C VAL A 4 -14.29 -10.63 9.00
N ASP A 5 -15.51 -10.12 9.12
CA ASP A 5 -16.37 -9.85 7.98
C ASP A 5 -15.96 -8.50 7.36
N ILE A 6 -15.71 -8.51 6.06
CA ILE A 6 -15.33 -7.35 5.25
C ILE A 6 -16.26 -7.25 4.04
N ILE A 7 -16.39 -6.05 3.48
CA ILE A 7 -17.20 -5.80 2.29
C ILE A 7 -16.29 -5.24 1.20
N ILE A 8 -16.26 -5.92 0.05
CA ILE A 8 -15.55 -5.47 -1.16
C ILE A 8 -16.50 -5.54 -2.34
N ASN A 9 -16.64 -4.46 -3.11
CA ASN A 9 -17.55 -4.37 -4.25
C ASN A 9 -18.99 -4.82 -3.93
N ASN A 10 -19.53 -4.35 -2.79
CA ASN A 10 -20.85 -4.74 -2.27
C ASN A 10 -21.02 -6.25 -1.98
N ARG A 11 -19.93 -7.00 -1.84
CA ARG A 11 -19.94 -8.42 -1.47
C ARG A 11 -19.29 -8.63 -0.11
N GLU A 12 -19.90 -9.46 0.71
CA GLU A 12 -19.37 -9.86 2.01
C GLU A 12 -18.34 -10.98 1.87
N HIS A 13 -17.22 -10.84 2.56
CA HIS A 13 -16.16 -11.83 2.63
C HIS A 13 -15.74 -12.02 4.08
N LYS A 14 -15.43 -13.26 4.43
CA LYS A 14 -14.99 -13.65 5.77
C LYS A 14 -13.52 -14.04 5.73
N ILE A 15 -12.69 -13.25 6.40
CA ILE A 15 -11.23 -13.38 6.35
C ILE A 15 -10.72 -13.82 7.71
N ALA A 16 -9.99 -14.94 7.73
CA ALA A 16 -9.30 -15.39 8.92
C ALA A 16 -8.05 -14.54 9.17
N CYS A 17 -7.80 -14.21 10.43
CA CYS A 17 -6.68 -13.37 10.83
C CYS A 17 -6.05 -13.83 12.14
N SER A 18 -4.88 -13.28 12.46
CA SER A 18 -4.22 -13.52 13.74
C SER A 18 -4.93 -12.74 14.85
N PRO A 19 -4.95 -13.24 16.11
CA PRO A 19 -5.46 -12.48 17.24
C PRO A 19 -4.79 -11.11 17.37
N GLY A 20 -5.59 -10.04 17.43
CA GLY A 20 -5.13 -8.66 17.53
C GLY A 20 -5.00 -7.91 16.19
N GLU A 21 -5.06 -8.62 15.05
CA GLU A 21 -4.96 -8.03 13.71
C GLU A 21 -6.32 -7.69 13.09
N GLU A 22 -7.42 -7.89 13.80
CA GLU A 22 -8.78 -7.75 13.26
C GLU A 22 -9.02 -6.35 12.68
N ASN A 23 -8.59 -5.31 13.38
CA ASN A 23 -8.71 -3.92 12.93
C ASN A 23 -7.85 -3.66 11.70
N ARG A 24 -6.61 -4.16 11.69
CA ARG A 24 -5.69 -4.00 10.57
C ARG A 24 -6.27 -4.63 9.30
N VAL A 25 -6.90 -5.80 9.42
CA VAL A 25 -7.57 -6.47 8.29
C VAL A 25 -8.75 -5.64 7.78
N LYS A 26 -9.56 -5.03 8.65
CA LYS A 26 -10.65 -4.13 8.24
C LYS A 26 -10.15 -2.90 7.49
N GLU A 27 -9.09 -2.27 7.99
CA GLU A 27 -8.46 -1.12 7.34
C GLU A 27 -7.95 -1.46 5.94
N LEU A 28 -7.21 -2.56 5.80
CA LEU A 28 -6.69 -3.01 4.51
C LEU A 28 -7.82 -3.38 3.54
N ALA A 29 -8.89 -3.99 4.02
CA ALA A 29 -10.07 -4.28 3.21
C ALA A 29 -10.78 -3.01 2.73
N ALA A 30 -10.83 -1.95 3.55
CA ALA A 30 -11.41 -0.67 3.15
C ALA A 30 -10.59 -0.03 2.01
N LEU A 31 -9.26 -0.05 2.10
CA LEU A 31 -8.38 0.44 1.03
C LEU A 31 -8.55 -0.36 -0.27
N LEU A 32 -8.65 -1.69 -0.18
CA LEU A 32 -8.93 -2.53 -1.34
C LEU A 32 -10.30 -2.21 -1.95
N ASN A 33 -11.33 -2.03 -1.14
CA ASN A 33 -12.67 -1.69 -1.61
C ASN A 33 -12.72 -0.30 -2.27
N GLU A 34 -11.95 0.66 -1.77
CA GLU A 34 -11.78 1.97 -2.40
C GLU A 34 -11.16 1.84 -3.79
N GLU A 35 -10.06 1.10 -3.93
CA GLU A 35 -9.42 0.88 -5.24
C GLU A 35 -10.37 0.18 -6.22
N VAL A 36 -11.06 -0.86 -5.74
CA VAL A 36 -12.07 -1.57 -6.54
C VAL A 36 -13.17 -0.61 -7.01
N SER A 37 -13.67 0.25 -6.12
CA SER A 37 -14.69 1.25 -6.47
C SER A 37 -14.18 2.25 -7.51
N ASN A 38 -12.93 2.70 -7.39
CA ASN A 38 -12.29 3.59 -8.36
C ASN A 38 -12.19 2.95 -9.75
N ILE A 39 -11.81 1.67 -9.81
CA ILE A 39 -11.73 0.92 -11.06
C ILE A 39 -13.12 0.74 -11.68
N VAL A 40 -14.14 0.39 -10.88
CA VAL A 40 -15.53 0.28 -11.37
C VAL A 40 -16.02 1.63 -11.93
N ASN A 41 -15.73 2.74 -11.25
CA ASN A 41 -16.11 4.07 -11.71
C ASN A 41 -15.39 4.49 -13.01
N THR A 42 -14.19 3.99 -13.24
CA THR A 42 -13.36 4.39 -14.40
C THR A 42 -13.54 3.48 -15.61
N ILE A 43 -13.58 2.16 -15.39
CA ILE A 43 -13.55 1.13 -16.43
C ILE A 43 -14.92 0.43 -16.56
N GLY A 44 -15.77 0.53 -15.54
CA GLY A 44 -17.01 -0.21 -15.44
C GLY A 44 -16.85 -1.61 -14.83
N GLN A 45 -17.95 -2.33 -14.73
CA GLN A 45 -17.97 -3.68 -14.17
C GLN A 45 -17.39 -4.69 -15.18
N ILE A 46 -16.14 -5.13 -14.96
CA ILE A 46 -15.42 -6.09 -15.82
C ILE A 46 -15.41 -7.54 -15.28
N GLY A 47 -16.13 -7.79 -14.18
CA GLY A 47 -16.23 -9.07 -13.49
C GLY A 47 -15.30 -9.16 -12.27
N ASP A 48 -15.78 -9.80 -11.20
CA ASP A 48 -15.15 -9.72 -9.87
C ASP A 48 -13.70 -10.21 -9.83
N VAL A 49 -13.38 -11.33 -10.50
CA VAL A 49 -12.00 -11.85 -10.52
C VAL A 49 -11.05 -10.86 -11.19
N LYS A 50 -11.43 -10.33 -12.37
CA LYS A 50 -10.60 -9.36 -13.10
C LYS A 50 -10.45 -8.05 -12.32
N LEU A 51 -11.53 -7.62 -11.67
CA LEU A 51 -11.56 -6.42 -10.85
C LEU A 51 -10.61 -6.53 -9.66
N MET A 52 -10.64 -7.64 -8.92
CA MET A 52 -9.74 -7.89 -7.79
C MET A 52 -8.28 -8.00 -8.25
N VAL A 53 -8.01 -8.69 -9.37
CA VAL A 53 -6.65 -8.79 -9.93
C VAL A 53 -6.10 -7.41 -10.31
N LEU A 54 -6.92 -6.59 -10.99
CA LEU A 54 -6.50 -5.26 -11.38
C LEU A 54 -6.28 -4.36 -10.16
N ALA A 55 -7.20 -4.36 -9.19
CA ALA A 55 -7.06 -3.60 -7.95
C ALA A 55 -5.79 -3.99 -7.18
N ALA A 56 -5.50 -5.29 -7.07
CA ALA A 56 -4.29 -5.79 -6.40
C ALA A 56 -3.01 -5.30 -7.10
N ILE A 57 -2.95 -5.41 -8.43
CA ILE A 57 -1.79 -4.93 -9.21
C ILE A 57 -1.62 -3.42 -9.06
N THR A 58 -2.71 -2.65 -9.15
CA THR A 58 -2.66 -1.19 -9.02
C THR A 58 -2.20 -0.75 -7.64
N ILE A 59 -2.65 -1.39 -6.56
CA ILE A 59 -2.17 -1.11 -5.20
C ILE A 59 -0.68 -1.44 -5.06
N LEU A 60 -0.23 -2.55 -5.63
CA LEU A 60 1.19 -2.94 -5.59
C LEU A 60 2.07 -1.94 -6.35
N ASP A 61 1.61 -1.47 -7.51
CA ASP A 61 2.29 -0.44 -8.31
C ASP A 61 2.44 0.87 -7.52
N LYS A 62 1.34 1.37 -6.93
CA LYS A 62 1.37 2.55 -6.06
C LYS A 62 2.33 2.41 -4.87
N ASN A 63 2.34 1.23 -4.24
CA ASN A 63 3.26 0.96 -3.13
C ASN A 63 4.72 0.94 -3.60
N GLN A 64 5.01 0.41 -4.79
CA GLN A 64 6.36 0.39 -5.34
C GLN A 64 6.85 1.81 -5.65
N ASP A 65 6.00 2.67 -6.21
CA ASP A 65 6.33 4.08 -6.44
C ASP A 65 6.71 4.80 -5.13
N ILE A 66 5.94 4.58 -4.06
CA ILE A 66 6.22 5.15 -2.73
C ILE A 66 7.55 4.63 -2.17
N ILE A 67 7.82 3.33 -2.31
CA ILE A 67 9.07 2.72 -1.85
C ILE A 67 10.25 3.30 -2.63
N ASP A 68 10.14 3.43 -3.94
CA ASP A 68 11.20 3.97 -4.81
C ASP A 68 11.50 5.45 -4.49
N GLU A 69 10.46 6.24 -4.21
CA GLU A 69 10.62 7.63 -3.76
C GLU A 69 11.30 7.69 -2.39
N ALA A 70 10.86 6.89 -1.42
CA ALA A 70 11.48 6.83 -0.10
C ALA A 70 12.96 6.42 -0.16
N VAL A 71 13.32 5.46 -1.03
CA VAL A 71 14.71 5.05 -1.24
C VAL A 71 15.56 6.20 -1.81
N LYS A 72 15.03 6.95 -2.78
CA LYS A 72 15.71 8.14 -3.33
C LYS A 72 15.94 9.20 -2.26
N ASP A 73 14.95 9.45 -1.40
CA ASP A 73 15.05 10.44 -0.33
C ASP A 73 16.06 10.05 0.74
N ILE A 74 16.14 8.77 1.08
CA ILE A 74 17.17 8.22 1.98
C ILE A 74 18.57 8.39 1.36
N ASP A 75 18.75 8.05 0.08
CA ASP A 75 20.04 8.22 -0.62
C ASP A 75 20.47 9.69 -0.69
N ASN A 76 19.53 10.59 -1.01
CA ASN A 76 19.76 12.03 -1.00
C ASN A 76 20.16 12.55 0.38
N SER A 77 19.52 12.04 1.44
CA SER A 77 19.84 12.39 2.82
C SER A 77 21.23 11.88 3.22
N SER A 78 21.59 10.66 2.82
CA SER A 78 22.93 10.09 3.05
C SER A 78 24.02 10.92 2.37
N LYS A 79 23.85 11.28 1.09
CA LYS A 79 24.79 12.15 0.37
C LYS A 79 24.98 13.52 1.03
N LYS A 80 23.89 14.11 1.54
CA LYS A 80 23.96 15.37 2.30
C LYS A 80 24.75 15.20 3.60
N LEU A 81 24.53 14.11 4.32
CA LEU A 81 25.28 13.79 5.54
C LEU A 81 26.78 13.60 5.25
N GLU A 82 27.15 12.86 4.21
CA GLU A 82 28.54 12.69 3.75
C GLU A 82 29.21 14.03 3.39
N ALA A 83 28.47 14.91 2.71
CA ALA A 83 28.96 16.24 2.36
C ALA A 83 29.18 17.14 3.60
N ILE A 84 28.39 16.97 4.66
CA ILE A 84 28.60 17.68 5.93
C ILE A 84 29.81 17.10 6.66
N PHE A 85 29.91 15.77 6.74
CA PHE A 85 31.00 15.08 7.44
C PHE A 85 32.37 15.48 6.86
N SER A 86 32.50 15.46 5.52
CA SER A 86 33.73 15.86 4.83
C SER A 86 34.12 17.34 5.02
N LYS A 87 33.16 18.23 5.30
CA LYS A 87 33.45 19.64 5.64
C LYS A 87 33.95 19.78 7.08
N ILE A 88 33.42 18.96 7.99
CA ILE A 88 33.87 18.94 9.40
C ILE A 88 35.29 18.39 9.49
N GLU A 89 35.60 17.29 8.79
CA GLU A 89 36.96 16.73 8.74
C GLU A 89 38.00 17.71 8.22
N LYS A 90 37.64 18.59 7.28
CA LYS A 90 38.57 19.59 6.71
C LYS A 90 38.81 20.80 7.62
N ASN A 91 38.03 20.96 8.69
CA ASN A 91 38.11 22.09 9.63
C ASN A 91 38.73 21.70 10.98
N ILE A 92 39.18 20.46 11.14
CA ILE A 92 39.96 19.96 12.27
C ILE A 92 41.40 19.74 11.80
#